data_AF-A0A4V1UMS8-F1
#
_entry.id   AF-A0A4V1UMS8-F1
#
_cell.length_a   1.000
_cell.length_b   1.000
_cell.length_c   1.000
_cell.angle_alpha   90.00
_cell.angle_beta   90.00
_cell.angle_gamma   90.00
#
_symmetry.space_group_name_H-M   'P 1'
#
loop_
_entity.id
_entity.type
_entity.pdbx_description
1 polymer ?
#
loop_
_entity_poly.entity_id
_entity_poly.type
_entity_poly.pdbx_seq_one_letter_code
_entity_poly.pdbx_strand_id
1 'polypeptide(L)'
;MRPSNTGTMRALYTAIILALTTSTVPALANPGDAQGQAREQRKAGHVWSLRKIEQRILPRMKNMQYLGPEYDPTAMAYRLKFIQNGRVFFVDVDARSGEIMSRSR
;
A
#
# COMPACT_ATOMS: atom_id res chain seq x y z
N MET A 1 -28.69 44.18 49.73
CA MET A 1 -27.26 44.04 49.36
C MET A 1 -26.85 42.61 49.70
N ARG A 2 -26.71 41.72 48.71
CA ARG A 2 -26.46 40.28 48.88
C ARG A 2 -24.96 40.02 49.06
N PRO A 3 -24.52 39.26 50.07
CA PRO A 3 -23.21 38.64 50.08
C PRO A 3 -23.23 37.23 49.47
N SER A 4 -22.06 36.85 48.99
CA SER A 4 -21.65 35.64 48.29
C SER A 4 -21.33 34.46 49.22
N ASN A 5 -21.61 33.23 48.78
CA ASN A 5 -20.65 32.10 48.69
C ASN A 5 -21.33 30.72 48.66
N THR A 6 -21.01 29.97 47.59
CA THR A 6 -20.53 28.58 47.53
C THR A 6 -21.30 27.43 48.23
N GLY A 7 -21.72 26.45 47.42
CA GLY A 7 -21.90 25.04 47.83
C GLY A 7 -21.45 24.13 46.67
N THR A 8 -20.29 23.47 46.74
CA THR A 8 -20.00 22.13 47.31
C THR A 8 -20.60 20.93 46.54
N MET A 9 -19.67 20.21 45.88
CA MET A 9 -19.57 18.76 45.68
C MET A 9 -20.79 17.92 45.28
N ARG A 10 -20.68 17.28 44.11
CA ARG A 10 -21.23 15.93 43.89
C ARG A 10 -20.19 15.08 43.15
N ALA A 11 -19.75 14.03 43.82
CA ALA A 11 -19.00 12.93 43.25
C ALA A 11 -19.84 12.18 42.21
N LEU A 12 -19.20 11.49 41.26
CA LEU A 12 -19.49 10.09 40.90
C LEU A 12 -18.51 9.59 39.82
N TYR A 13 -17.98 8.40 40.08
CA TYR A 13 -17.19 7.55 39.19
C TYR A 13 -18.04 7.05 38.01
N THR A 14 -17.43 6.77 36.85
CA THR A 14 -17.33 5.42 36.22
C THR A 14 -16.97 5.44 34.73
N ALA A 15 -16.24 4.38 34.35
CA ALA A 15 -16.16 3.74 33.04
C ALA A 15 -15.31 4.40 31.93
N ILE A 16 -14.02 4.03 31.94
CA ILE A 16 -13.21 3.86 30.74
C ILE A 16 -13.92 2.84 29.83
N ILE A 17 -14.36 3.28 28.65
CA ILE A 17 -14.67 2.38 27.53
C ILE A 17 -13.57 2.61 26.50
N LEU A 18 -12.56 1.75 26.54
CA LEU A 18 -11.55 1.65 25.49
C LEU A 18 -12.20 0.95 24.29
N ALA A 19 -12.77 1.74 23.39
CA ALA A 19 -13.21 1.23 22.10
C ALA A 19 -11.95 0.88 21.27
N LEU A 20 -11.58 -0.40 21.25
CA LEU A 20 -10.69 -0.92 20.21
C LEU A 20 -11.45 -0.86 18.89
N THR A 21 -11.36 0.28 18.20
CA THR A 21 -11.75 0.36 16.80
C THR A 21 -10.72 -0.45 16.02
N THR A 22 -11.17 -1.57 15.45
CA THR A 22 -10.39 -2.35 14.49
C THR A 22 -10.06 -1.43 13.33
N SER A 23 -8.80 -1.02 13.22
CA SER A 23 -8.26 -0.32 12.06
C SER A 23 -8.24 -1.30 10.88
N THR A 24 -9.36 -1.38 10.17
CA THR A 24 -9.37 -1.89 8.80
C THR A 24 -8.60 -0.87 7.95
N VAL A 25 -7.30 -1.06 7.81
CA VAL A 25 -6.47 -0.24 6.92
C VAL A 25 -6.95 -0.55 5.50
N PRO A 26 -7.58 0.40 4.78
CA PRO A 26 -7.82 0.18 3.36
C PRO A 26 -6.45 0.13 2.72
N ALA A 27 -6.14 -0.94 2.00
CA ALA A 27 -5.01 -0.95 1.10
C ALA A 27 -5.26 0.16 0.06
N LEU A 28 -4.64 1.34 0.28
CA LEU A 28 -4.72 2.47 -0.64
C LEU A 28 -4.06 2.07 -1.96
N ALA A 29 -4.86 1.54 -2.88
CA ALA A 29 -4.54 1.59 -4.29
C ALA A 29 -4.74 3.05 -4.74
N ASN A 30 -3.65 3.81 -4.80
CA ASN A 30 -3.66 5.21 -5.20
C ASN A 30 -4.13 5.34 -6.67
N PRO A 31 -5.24 6.06 -6.96
CA PRO A 31 -5.80 6.13 -8.31
C PRO A 31 -4.89 6.79 -9.36
N GLY A 32 -3.93 7.62 -8.92
CA GLY A 32 -3.02 8.36 -9.81
C GLY A 32 -2.01 7.48 -10.55
N ASP A 33 -1.61 6.37 -9.94
CA ASP A 33 -0.60 5.46 -10.48
C ASP A 33 -1.16 4.65 -11.67
N ALA A 34 -2.42 4.21 -11.59
CA ALA A 34 -3.05 3.38 -12.60
C ALA A 34 -3.22 4.08 -13.97
N GLN A 35 -3.52 5.38 -13.98
CA GLN A 35 -3.84 6.10 -15.22
C GLN A 35 -2.59 6.50 -16.03
N GLY A 36 -1.49 6.84 -15.35
CA GLY A 36 -0.19 7.05 -16.00
C GLY A 36 0.36 5.76 -16.61
N GLN A 37 0.30 4.67 -15.86
CA GLN A 37 0.81 3.36 -16.28
C GLN A 37 0.04 2.74 -17.46
N ALA A 38 -1.27 3.00 -17.56
CA ALA A 38 -2.08 2.56 -18.70
C ALA A 38 -1.72 3.28 -20.01
N ARG A 39 -1.17 4.51 -19.93
CA ARG A 39 -0.67 5.24 -21.10
C ARG A 39 0.72 4.75 -21.53
N GLU A 40 1.59 4.46 -20.56
CA GLU A 40 2.93 3.90 -20.80
C GLU A 40 2.87 2.51 -21.47
N GLN A 41 1.95 1.65 -21.02
CA GLN A 41 1.72 0.33 -21.61
C GLN A 41 1.34 0.36 -23.10
N ARG A 42 0.70 1.43 -23.58
CA ARG A 42 0.34 1.56 -25.00
C ARG A 42 1.53 1.94 -25.88
N LYS A 43 2.58 2.55 -25.30
CA LYS A 43 3.78 2.99 -26.04
C LYS A 43 4.78 1.86 -26.22
N ALA A 44 4.85 0.94 -25.25
CA ALA A 44 5.92 -0.05 -25.14
C ALA A 44 5.69 -1.33 -25.97
N GLY A 45 5.10 -1.23 -27.17
CA GLY A 45 4.74 -2.39 -28.01
C GLY A 45 5.76 -3.52 -27.91
N HIS A 46 5.28 -4.74 -27.61
CA HIS A 46 6.02 -5.99 -27.28
C HIS A 46 6.28 -6.31 -25.79
N VAL A 47 5.74 -5.54 -24.83
CA VAL A 47 5.75 -5.94 -23.40
C VAL A 47 4.40 -6.48 -22.91
N TRP A 48 4.42 -7.29 -21.86
CA TRP A 48 3.22 -7.70 -21.13
C TRP A 48 2.64 -6.52 -20.37
N SER A 49 1.31 -6.49 -20.27
CA SER A 49 0.63 -5.51 -19.44
C SER A 49 1.03 -5.68 -17.98
N LEU A 50 1.04 -4.58 -17.24
CA LEU A 50 1.29 -4.59 -15.80
C LEU A 50 0.36 -5.59 -15.09
N ARG A 51 -0.93 -5.59 -15.44
CA ARG A 51 -1.91 -6.51 -14.87
C ARG A 51 -1.51 -7.98 -15.04
N LYS A 52 -0.95 -8.34 -16.20
CA LYS A 52 -0.50 -9.71 -16.48
C LYS A 52 0.74 -10.06 -15.67
N ILE A 53 1.65 -9.10 -15.47
CA ILE A 53 2.82 -9.24 -14.60
C ILE A 53 2.37 -9.45 -13.14
N GLU A 54 1.49 -8.59 -12.62
CA GLU A 54 0.96 -8.69 -11.26
C GLU A 54 0.26 -10.02 -11.00
N GLN A 55 -0.59 -10.48 -11.93
CA GLN A 55 -1.26 -11.79 -11.83
C GLN A 55 -0.28 -12.97 -11.68
N ARG A 56 0.91 -12.87 -12.27
CA ARG A 56 1.95 -13.90 -12.18
C ARG A 56 2.79 -13.79 -10.90
N ILE A 57 3.04 -12.58 -10.41
CA ILE A 57 3.97 -12.34 -9.30
C ILE A 57 3.27 -12.28 -7.95
N LEU A 58 2.13 -11.60 -7.83
CA LEU A 58 1.43 -11.41 -6.54
C LEU A 58 1.13 -12.73 -5.81
N PRO A 59 0.69 -13.83 -6.45
CA PRO A 59 0.49 -15.11 -5.77
C PRO A 59 1.76 -15.68 -5.13
N ARG A 60 2.93 -15.38 -5.68
CA ARG A 60 4.25 -15.81 -5.17
C ARG A 60 4.73 -14.96 -4.00
N MET A 61 4.12 -13.80 -3.78
CA MET A 61 4.46 -12.82 -2.74
C MET A 61 3.37 -12.68 -1.68
N LYS A 62 2.51 -13.70 -1.50
CA LYS A 62 1.31 -13.66 -0.63
C LYS A 62 1.54 -13.23 0.83
N ASN A 63 2.78 -13.31 1.33
CA ASN A 63 3.15 -12.90 2.70
C ASN A 63 3.72 -11.48 2.76
N MET A 64 3.64 -10.72 1.66
CA MET A 64 4.17 -9.38 1.50
C MET A 64 3.06 -8.48 0.96
N GLN A 65 2.96 -7.27 1.49
CA GLN A 65 1.99 -6.29 1.00
C GLN A 65 2.57 -5.59 -0.23
N TYR A 66 1.83 -5.62 -1.33
CA TYR A 66 2.21 -4.91 -2.55
C TYR A 66 1.95 -3.41 -2.40
N LEU A 67 2.96 -2.59 -2.71
CA LEU A 67 2.88 -1.13 -2.64
C LEU A 67 2.64 -0.50 -4.01
N GLY A 68 3.14 -1.14 -5.07
CA GLY A 68 2.91 -0.69 -6.43
C GLY A 68 4.08 -1.03 -7.38
N PRO A 69 3.88 -0.77 -8.68
CA PRO A 69 4.87 -1.01 -9.70
C PRO A 69 5.58 0.27 -10.15
N GLU A 70 6.71 0.08 -10.80
CA GLU A 70 7.43 1.10 -11.54
C GLU A 70 7.94 0.48 -12.85
N TYR A 71 7.73 1.13 -13.99
CA TYR A 71 8.22 0.66 -15.28
C TYR A 71 9.50 1.40 -15.66
N ASP A 72 10.57 0.65 -15.93
CA ASP A 72 11.80 1.18 -16.50
C ASP A 72 11.82 0.87 -18.01
N PRO A 73 11.59 1.86 -18.88
CA PRO A 73 11.60 1.66 -20.32
C PRO A 73 13.00 1.37 -20.89
N THR A 74 14.06 1.74 -20.17
CA THR A 74 15.46 1.50 -20.59
C THR A 74 15.84 0.05 -20.36
N ALA A 75 15.51 -0.46 -19.16
CA ALA A 75 15.73 -1.86 -18.81
C ALA A 75 14.66 -2.80 -19.38
N MET A 76 13.54 -2.26 -19.87
CA MET A 76 12.33 -3.01 -20.24
C MET A 76 11.89 -3.96 -19.12
N ALA A 77 11.85 -3.43 -17.90
CA ALA A 77 11.54 -4.19 -16.70
C ALA A 77 10.53 -3.46 -15.80
N TYR A 78 9.73 -4.23 -15.07
CA TYR A 78 8.90 -3.75 -13.98
C TYR A 78 9.60 -3.98 -12.65
N ARG A 79 9.75 -2.92 -11.85
CA ARG A 79 10.14 -3.00 -10.46
C ARG A 79 8.88 -2.98 -9.60
N LEU A 80 8.60 -4.11 -8.96
CA LEU A 80 7.47 -4.26 -8.05
C LEU A 80 7.93 -4.03 -6.61
N LYS A 81 7.25 -3.13 -5.91
CA LYS A 81 7.57 -2.76 -4.53
C LYS A 81 6.66 -3.51 -3.58
N PHE A 82 7.25 -4.12 -2.58
CA PHE A 82 6.55 -4.83 -1.52
C PHE A 82 7.02 -4.37 -0.16
N ILE A 83 6.21 -4.58 0.87
CA ILE A 83 6.61 -4.41 2.26
C ILE A 83 6.33 -5.69 3.06
N GLN A 84 7.28 -6.09 3.89
CA GLN A 84 7.13 -7.19 4.83
C GLN A 84 7.87 -6.84 6.12
N ASN A 85 7.19 -6.92 7.26
CA ASN A 85 7.76 -6.60 8.57
C ASN A 85 8.43 -5.21 8.62
N GLY A 86 7.81 -4.21 7.99
CA GLY A 86 8.32 -2.83 7.95
C GLY A 86 9.51 -2.61 7.01
N ARG A 87 9.95 -3.62 6.26
CA ARG A 87 11.05 -3.52 5.28
C ARG A 87 10.52 -3.57 3.86
N VAL A 88 11.04 -2.70 3.01
CA VAL A 88 10.70 -2.66 1.59
C VAL A 88 11.50 -3.72 0.84
N PHE A 89 10.87 -4.37 -0.11
CA PHE A 89 11.51 -5.31 -1.01
C PHE A 89 11.18 -4.94 -2.44
N PHE A 90 12.16 -5.11 -3.32
CA PHE A 90 12.00 -4.88 -4.75
C PHE A 90 12.07 -6.22 -5.47
N VAL A 91 11.19 -6.38 -6.47
CA VAL A 91 11.18 -7.53 -7.36
C VAL A 91 11.22 -6.98 -8.77
N ASP A 92 12.35 -7.15 -9.43
CA ASP A 92 12.54 -6.72 -10.81
C ASP A 92 12.11 -7.86 -11.74
N VAL A 93 11.26 -7.54 -12.71
CA VAL A 93 10.59 -8.50 -13.58
C VAL A 93 10.76 -8.06 -15.03
N ASP A 94 11.22 -8.95 -15.90
CA ASP A 94 11.32 -8.70 -17.33
C ASP A 94 9.93 -8.40 -17.92
N ALA A 95 9.78 -7.27 -18.59
CA ALA A 95 8.47 -6.84 -19.09
C ALA A 95 8.01 -7.64 -20.32
N ARG A 96 8.90 -8.37 -21.02
CA ARG A 96 8.56 -9.16 -22.22
C ARG A 96 8.11 -10.58 -21.87
N SER A 97 8.65 -11.17 -20.81
CA SER A 97 8.42 -12.57 -20.42
C SER A 97 7.68 -12.75 -19.08
N GLY A 98 7.72 -11.75 -18.20
CA GLY A 98 7.22 -11.87 -16.82
C GLY A 98 8.10 -12.76 -15.92
N GLU A 99 9.37 -12.93 -16.28
CA GLU A 99 10.36 -13.63 -15.46
C GLU A 99 10.95 -12.71 -14.40
N ILE A 100 11.19 -13.24 -13.19
CA ILE A 100 11.82 -12.48 -12.12
C ILE A 100 13.31 -12.44 -12.39
N MET A 101 13.84 -11.24 -12.64
CA MET A 101 15.27 -11.01 -12.89
C MET A 101 16.05 -10.86 -11.59
N SER A 102 15.47 -10.15 -10.61
CA SER A 102 16.14 -9.86 -9.34
C SER A 102 15.16 -9.68 -8.20
N ARG A 103 15.64 -9.92 -6.98
CA ARG A 103 14.97 -9.54 -5.73
C ARG A 103 15.98 -8.89 -4.80
N SER A 104 15.63 -7.72 -4.25
CA SER A 104 16.46 -6.99 -3.28
C SER A 104 15.64 -6.52 -2.09
N ARG A 105 16.32 -6.19 -0.98
CA ARG A 105 15.76 -5.70 0.29
C ARG A 105 16.23 -4.28 0.58
#